data_AF-A0A3C1W4L4-F1
#
_entry.id   AF-A0A3C1W4L4-F1
#
_cell.length_a   1.000
_cell.length_b   1.000
_cell.length_c   1.000
_cell.angle_alpha   90.00
_cell.angle_beta   90.00
_cell.angle_gamma   90.00
#
_symmetry.space_group_name_H-M   'P 1'
#
loop_
_entity.id
_entity.type
_entity.pdbx_description
1 polymer ?
#
loop_
_entity_poly.entity_id
_entity_poly.type
_entity_poly.pdbx_seq_one_letter_code
_entity_poly.pdbx_strand_id
1 'polypeptide(L)'
;MGLLVGALLATGQEIRPFVKYPEETRQYLKRIQQGEQGNAFQGERAIGEWQKEARLALVKLIGLGRIRRELTSFRPLITEGKVTEVDGVYLRSLCEIETEPGVSVPFYLLVPK
;
A
#
# COMPACT_ATOMS: atom_id res chain seq x y z
N MET A 1 32.50 1.58 -26.50
CA MET A 1 31.03 1.45 -26.33
C MET A 1 30.72 1.61 -24.85
N GLY A 2 30.38 2.82 -24.43
CA GLY A 2 30.19 3.18 -23.02
C GLY A 2 28.82 2.75 -22.52
N LEU A 3 28.81 2.01 -21.41
CA LEU A 3 27.59 1.66 -20.69
C LEU A 3 27.31 2.76 -19.66
N LEU A 4 26.34 3.61 -19.97
CA LEU A 4 25.76 4.58 -19.03
C LEU A 4 24.97 3.82 -17.96
N VAL A 5 25.63 3.54 -16.82
CA VAL A 5 24.93 3.14 -15.60
C VAL A 5 24.39 4.42 -14.96
N GLY A 6 23.14 4.73 -15.23
CA GLY A 6 22.42 5.81 -14.57
C GLY A 6 22.15 5.43 -13.11
N ALA A 7 23.07 5.77 -12.21
CA ALA A 7 22.80 5.78 -10.79
C ALA A 7 21.86 6.97 -10.50
N LEU A 8 20.59 6.68 -10.18
CA LEU A 8 19.68 7.67 -9.64
C LEU A 8 20.18 8.02 -8.22
N LEU A 9 21.06 9.02 -8.12
CA LEU A 9 21.47 9.57 -6.84
C LEU A 9 20.28 10.39 -6.31
N ALA A 10 19.53 9.82 -5.36
CA ALA A 10 18.57 10.57 -4.56
C ALA A 10 19.34 11.58 -3.72
N THR A 11 19.42 12.83 -4.20
CA THR A 11 20.10 13.91 -3.51
C THR A 11 19.24 14.44 -2.35
N GLY A 12 19.70 14.21 -1.12
CA GLY A 12 19.65 15.24 -0.08
C GLY A 12 18.34 15.48 0.66
N GLN A 13 17.68 14.44 1.17
CA GLN A 13 17.11 14.56 2.52
C GLN A 13 18.07 13.85 3.47
N GLU A 14 18.47 14.50 4.57
CA GLU A 14 19.12 13.79 5.68
C GLU A 14 18.38 12.48 5.89
N ILE A 15 19.10 11.36 5.90
CA ILE A 15 18.53 10.05 6.22
C ILE A 15 18.07 10.16 7.66
N ARG A 16 16.85 10.66 7.85
CA ARG A 16 16.17 10.62 9.14
C ARG A 16 16.18 9.13 9.50
N PRO A 17 16.78 8.74 10.62
CA PRO A 17 16.81 7.33 11.00
C PRO A 17 15.36 6.86 10.97
N PHE A 18 15.12 5.79 10.21
CA PHE A 18 13.80 5.18 10.13
C PHE A 18 13.28 5.01 11.56
N VAL A 19 12.02 5.40 11.79
CA VAL A 19 11.43 5.50 13.13
C VAL A 19 11.77 4.24 13.92
N LYS A 20 12.45 4.40 15.06
CA LYS A 20 12.72 3.27 15.95
C LYS A 20 11.39 2.81 16.54
N TYR A 21 10.89 1.68 16.04
CA TYR A 21 9.70 1.08 16.63
C TYR A 21 9.96 0.67 18.07
N PRO A 22 8.98 0.83 18.97
CA PRO A 22 9.00 0.18 20.28
C PRO A 22 9.30 -1.31 20.14
N GLU A 23 9.94 -1.89 21.15
CA GLU A 23 10.41 -3.29 21.12
C GLU A 23 9.29 -4.26 20.71
N GLU A 24 8.12 -4.13 21.33
CA GLU A 24 6.97 -4.99 21.08
C GLU A 24 6.48 -4.89 19.64
N THR A 25 6.36 -3.66 19.10
CA THR A 25 5.98 -3.43 17.71
C THR A 25 7.01 -4.05 16.75
N ARG A 26 8.30 -3.88 17.04
CA ARG A 26 9.36 -4.46 16.22
C ARG A 26 9.32 -5.98 16.23
N GLN A 27 9.14 -6.60 17.39
CA GLN A 27 9.02 -8.06 17.53
C GLN A 27 7.78 -8.58 16.80
N TYR A 28 6.65 -7.90 16.93
CA TYR A 28 5.42 -8.22 16.21
C TYR A 28 5.62 -8.17 14.69
N LEU A 29 6.18 -7.08 14.16
CA LEU A 29 6.45 -6.93 12.73
C LEU A 29 7.45 -7.99 12.23
N LYS A 30 8.50 -8.27 13.02
CA LYS A 30 9.46 -9.33 12.70
C LYS A 30 8.78 -10.70 12.62
N ARG A 31 7.86 -11.01 13.54
CA ARG A 31 7.07 -12.25 13.50
C ARG A 31 6.21 -12.34 12.24
N ILE A 32 5.59 -11.24 11.80
CA ILE A 32 4.83 -11.22 10.54
C ILE A 32 5.75 -11.47 9.34
N GLN A 33 6.89 -10.78 9.29
CA GLN A 33 7.84 -10.88 8.18
C GLN A 33 8.50 -12.27 8.11
N GLN A 34 8.76 -12.90 9.26
CA GLN A 34 9.36 -14.23 9.38
C GLN A 34 8.33 -15.35 9.50
N GLY A 35 7.03 -15.04 9.44
CA GLY A 35 5.96 -16.03 9.46
C GLY A 35 5.97 -16.91 8.21
N GLU A 36 5.05 -17.88 8.13
CA GLU A 36 4.98 -18.80 6.99
C GLU A 36 4.84 -18.05 5.65
N GLN A 37 5.88 -18.12 4.80
CA GLN A 37 5.90 -17.47 3.49
C GLN A 37 5.67 -18.49 2.37
N GLY A 38 4.52 -19.19 2.39
CA GLY A 38 4.22 -20.27 1.43
C GLY A 38 4.19 -19.86 -0.05
N ASN A 39 4.12 -18.55 -0.35
CA ASN A 39 4.16 -18.00 -1.72
C ASN A 39 5.38 -17.10 -1.96
N ALA A 40 6.44 -17.20 -1.14
CA ALA A 40 7.68 -16.45 -1.35
C ALA A 40 8.29 -16.76 -2.72
N PHE A 41 8.92 -15.76 -3.33
CA PHE A 41 9.72 -16.00 -4.53
C PHE A 41 11.01 -16.72 -4.17
N GLN A 42 11.25 -17.88 -4.77
CA GLN A 42 12.44 -18.72 -4.51
C GLN A 42 13.47 -18.69 -5.64
N GLY A 43 13.24 -17.93 -6.71
CA GLY A 43 14.18 -17.80 -7.84
C GLY A 43 14.19 -18.96 -8.83
N GLU A 44 13.56 -20.08 -8.52
CA GLU A 44 13.54 -21.29 -9.37
C GLU A 44 12.54 -21.21 -10.54
N ARG A 45 11.53 -20.35 -10.43
CA ARG A 45 10.46 -20.18 -11.43
C ARG A 45 10.59 -18.86 -12.18
N ALA A 46 10.02 -18.80 -13.38
CA ALA A 46 9.87 -17.54 -14.10
C ALA A 46 9.06 -16.55 -13.26
N ILE A 47 9.57 -15.32 -13.11
CA ILE A 47 8.97 -14.31 -12.23
C ILE A 47 7.49 -14.04 -12.56
N GLY A 48 7.13 -14.02 -13.84
CA GLY A 48 5.76 -13.76 -14.28
C GLY A 48 4.78 -14.88 -13.91
N GLU A 49 5.23 -16.13 -13.85
CA GLU A 49 4.40 -17.26 -13.43
C GLU A 49 4.18 -17.23 -11.92
N TRP A 50 5.27 -17.05 -11.16
CA TRP A 50 5.20 -16.87 -9.71
C TRP A 50 4.29 -15.71 -9.32
N GLN A 51 4.40 -14.55 -9.98
CA GLN A 51 3.56 -13.38 -9.70
C GLN A 51 2.07 -13.68 -9.89
N LYS A 52 1.70 -14.41 -10.95
CA LYS A 52 0.30 -14.78 -11.21
C LYS A 52 -0.24 -15.67 -10.10
N GLU A 53 0.51 -16.71 -9.71
CA GLU A 53 0.13 -17.64 -8.66
C GLU A 53 0.03 -16.95 -7.29
N ALA A 54 1.07 -16.19 -6.91
CA ALA A 54 1.11 -15.47 -5.64
C ALA A 54 -0.03 -14.46 -5.53
N ARG A 55 -0.38 -13.76 -6.62
CA ARG A 55 -1.53 -12.83 -6.65
C ARG A 55 -2.85 -13.55 -6.41
N LEU A 56 -3.06 -14.71 -7.05
CA LEU A 56 -4.27 -15.51 -6.84
C LEU A 56 -4.37 -16.05 -5.41
N ALA A 57 -3.25 -16.53 -4.86
CA ALA A 57 -3.17 -16.99 -3.47
C ALA A 57 -3.52 -15.86 -2.49
N LEU A 58 -2.97 -14.65 -2.71
CA LEU A 58 -3.31 -13.48 -1.90
C LEU A 58 -4.80 -13.17 -1.97
N VAL A 59 -5.38 -13.06 -3.18
CA VAL A 59 -6.81 -12.81 -3.39
C VAL A 59 -7.70 -13.78 -2.59
N LYS A 60 -7.31 -15.07 -2.56
CA LYS A 60 -8.01 -16.10 -1.79
C LYS A 60 -7.83 -15.90 -0.29
N LEU A 61 -6.60 -15.64 0.16
CA LEU A 61 -6.24 -15.47 1.56
C LEU A 61 -6.97 -14.29 2.21
N ILE A 62 -6.99 -13.13 1.55
CA ILE A 62 -7.67 -11.93 2.07
C ILE A 62 -9.17 -11.89 1.73
N GLY A 63 -9.73 -12.97 1.17
CA GLY A 63 -11.18 -13.10 0.98
C GLY A 63 -11.79 -12.17 -0.05
N LEU A 64 -11.00 -11.51 -0.92
CA LEU A 64 -11.52 -10.55 -1.91
C LEU A 64 -12.57 -11.15 -2.85
N GLY A 65 -12.46 -12.45 -3.16
CA GLY A 65 -13.46 -13.15 -3.97
C GLY A 65 -14.82 -13.26 -3.28
N ARG A 66 -14.85 -13.35 -1.94
CA ARG A 66 -16.08 -13.35 -1.15
C ARG A 66 -16.69 -11.95 -1.11
N ILE A 67 -15.88 -10.95 -0.75
CA ILE A 67 -16.28 -9.54 -0.69
C ILE A 67 -16.89 -9.11 -2.03
N ARG A 68 -16.24 -9.44 -3.16
CA ARG A 68 -16.76 -9.13 -4.50
C ARG A 68 -18.14 -9.71 -4.76
N ARG A 69 -18.41 -10.95 -4.33
CA ARG A 69 -19.72 -11.59 -4.53
C ARG A 69 -20.79 -10.94 -3.65
N GLU A 70 -20.48 -10.75 -2.38
CA GLU A 70 -21.40 -10.21 -1.38
C GLU A 70 -21.74 -8.73 -1.66
N LEU A 71 -20.79 -7.95 -2.18
CA LEU A 71 -20.94 -6.51 -2.43
C LEU A 71 -21.18 -6.15 -3.90
N THR A 72 -21.66 -7.08 -4.72
CA THR A 72 -21.83 -6.87 -6.18
C THR A 72 -22.64 -5.60 -6.53
N SER A 73 -23.67 -5.31 -5.73
CA SER A 73 -24.55 -4.14 -5.92
C SER A 73 -24.12 -2.90 -5.14
N PHE A 74 -23.16 -3.03 -4.23
CA PHE A 74 -22.63 -1.90 -3.49
C PHE A 74 -21.72 -1.06 -4.38
N ARG A 75 -21.72 0.24 -4.18
CA ARG A 75 -20.84 1.19 -4.87
C ARG A 75 -20.15 2.00 -3.79
N PRO A 76 -18.81 1.96 -3.72
CA PRO A 76 -18.09 2.80 -2.78
C PRO A 76 -18.46 4.27 -2.97
N LEU A 77 -18.71 4.95 -1.86
CA LEU A 77 -19.01 6.38 -1.83
C LEU A 77 -17.80 7.11 -1.27
N ILE A 78 -17.40 8.19 -1.95
CA ILE A 78 -16.36 9.09 -1.45
C ILE A 78 -17.04 10.38 -1.02
N THR A 79 -16.78 10.81 0.21
CA THR A 79 -17.17 12.10 0.74
C THR A 79 -15.93 12.95 0.91
N GLU A 80 -15.88 14.08 0.20
CA GLU A 80 -14.76 15.01 0.29
C GLU A 80 -14.98 16.03 1.40
N GLY A 81 -13.98 16.20 2.26
CA GLY A 81 -13.96 17.26 3.25
C GLY A 81 -13.52 18.61 2.68
N LYS A 82 -13.43 19.60 3.56
CA LYS A 82 -13.01 20.95 3.20
C LYS A 82 -11.57 20.97 2.65
N VAL A 83 -11.39 21.61 1.51
CA VAL A 83 -10.07 21.86 0.92
C VAL A 83 -9.32 22.92 1.73
N THR A 84 -8.06 22.63 2.04
CA THR A 84 -7.13 23.54 2.73
C THR A 84 -5.83 23.61 1.95
N GLU A 85 -5.28 24.81 1.79
CA GLU A 85 -3.96 25.00 1.22
C GLU A 85 -2.87 24.64 2.23
N VAL A 86 -1.83 23.96 1.79
CA VAL A 86 -0.68 23.62 2.62
C VAL A 86 0.60 24.04 1.91
N ASP A 87 1.37 24.87 2.60
CA ASP A 87 2.69 25.38 2.19
C ASP A 87 2.74 26.06 0.82
N GLY A 88 1.60 26.47 0.25
CA GLY A 88 1.54 27.06 -1.09
C GLY A 88 1.75 26.08 -2.25
N VAL A 89 1.96 24.79 -1.98
CA VAL A 89 2.36 23.79 -2.98
C VAL A 89 1.23 22.82 -3.32
N TYR A 90 0.40 22.46 -2.34
CA TYR A 90 -0.65 21.47 -2.53
C TYR A 90 -1.95 21.86 -1.82
N LEU A 91 -3.06 21.41 -2.39
CA LEU A 91 -4.38 21.39 -1.79
C LEU A 91 -4.56 20.07 -1.05
N ARG A 92 -5.10 20.14 0.17
CA ARG A 92 -5.38 18.97 1.00
C ARG A 92 -6.84 18.95 1.42
N SER A 93 -7.51 17.81 1.24
CA SER A 93 -8.80 17.51 1.85
C SER A 93 -8.71 16.22 2.66
N LEU A 94 -9.38 16.19 3.83
CA LEU A 94 -9.62 14.95 4.56
C LEU A 94 -10.91 14.35 3.99
N CYS A 95 -10.79 13.24 3.27
CA CYS A 95 -11.89 12.53 2.66
C CYS A 95 -12.21 11.26 3.45
N GLU A 96 -13.41 10.73 3.24
CA GLU A 96 -13.84 9.44 3.75
C GLU A 96 -14.34 8.60 2.57
N ILE A 97 -13.92 7.34 2.51
CA ILE A 97 -14.48 6.36 1.57
C ILE A 97 -15.24 5.28 2.35
N GLU A 98 -16.51 5.07 1.99
CA GLU A 98 -17.28 3.91 2.44
C GLU A 98 -16.94 2.73 1.53
N THR A 99 -16.08 1.83 2.00
CA THR A 99 -15.58 0.72 1.18
C THR A 99 -16.54 -0.47 1.15
N GLU A 100 -17.30 -0.64 2.22
CA GLU A 100 -18.31 -1.68 2.44
C GLU A 100 -19.43 -1.06 3.29
N PRO A 101 -20.66 -1.61 3.31
CA PRO A 101 -21.76 -1.06 4.11
C PRO A 101 -21.37 -0.82 5.58
N GLY A 102 -21.35 0.44 6.00
CA GLY A 102 -20.99 0.85 7.35
C GLY A 102 -19.49 0.82 7.68
N VAL A 103 -18.62 0.58 6.70
CA VAL A 103 -17.15 0.62 6.85
C VAL A 103 -16.59 1.85 6.15
N SER A 104 -16.33 2.88 6.95
CA SER A 104 -15.72 4.14 6.51
C SER A 104 -14.22 4.18 6.80
N VAL A 105 -13.43 4.55 5.80
CA VAL A 105 -11.97 4.70 5.92
C VAL A 105 -11.58 6.16 5.59
N PRO A 106 -10.98 6.90 6.55
CA PRO A 106 -10.51 8.25 6.28
C PRO A 106 -9.18 8.25 5.53
N PHE A 107 -9.00 9.21 4.62
CA PHE A 107 -7.73 9.41 3.91
C PHE A 107 -7.52 10.89 3.55
N TYR A 108 -6.26 11.31 3.43
CA TYR A 108 -5.94 12.63 2.88
C TYR A 108 -5.80 12.56 1.37
N LEU A 109 -6.55 13.40 0.65
CA LEU A 109 -6.33 13.66 -0.76
C LEU A 109 -5.43 14.88 -0.91
N LEU A 110 -4.30 14.71 -1.60
CA LEU A 110 -3.34 15.77 -1.90
C LEU A 110 -3.36 16.03 -3.41
N VAL A 111 -3.67 17.26 -3.81
CA VAL A 111 -3.70 17.69 -5.22
C VAL A 111 -2.65 18.79 -5.39
N PRO A 112 -1.67 18.63 -6.31
CA PRO A 112 -0.74 19.70 -6.65
C PRO A 112 -1.48 20.94 -7.17
N LYS A 113 -0.94 22.12 -6.91
CA LYS A 113 -1.39 23.35 -7.58
C LYS A 113 -0.92 23.43 -9.03
#